data_AF-A0A529Y761-F1
#
_entry.id   AF-A0A529Y761-F1
#
_cell.length_a   1.000
_cell.length_b   1.000
_cell.length_c   1.000
_cell.angle_alpha   90.00
_cell.angle_beta   90.00
_cell.angle_gamma   90.00
#
_symmetry.space_group_name_H-M   'P 1'
#
loop_
_entity.id
_entity.type
_entity.pdbx_description
1 polymer ?
#
loop_
_entity_poly.entity_id
_entity_poly.type
_entity_poly.pdbx_seq_one_letter_code
_entity_poly.pdbx_strand_id
1 'polypeptide(L)'
;MKTPISIRRGTVAAVFIDLQEEHRKDKRYLVEGFADILANVQRLQEAARRNFVPLHHWAYIVDLAAARPFHPVDESGKSAFSDKDDPLTAICHEVAPRNGEAMLVK
;
A
#
# COMPACT_ATOMS: atom_id res chain seq x y z
N MET A 1 30.12 -9.19 3.97
CA MET A 1 30.17 -7.73 4.22
C MET A 1 29.11 -7.08 3.33
N LYS A 2 28.22 -6.23 3.86
CA LYS A 2 27.19 -5.55 3.03
C LYS A 2 27.83 -4.36 2.33
N THR A 3 27.60 -4.21 1.04
CA THR A 3 28.07 -3.06 0.25
C THR A 3 27.09 -1.89 0.40
N PRO A 4 27.56 -0.64 0.57
CA PRO A 4 26.70 0.53 0.56
C PRO A 4 25.92 0.63 -0.76
N ILE A 5 24.63 0.97 -0.67
CA ILE A 5 23.78 1.26 -1.83
C ILE A 5 23.66 2.78 -1.93
N SER A 6 23.86 3.33 -3.12
CA SER A 6 23.64 4.74 -3.43
C SER A 6 22.41 4.90 -4.33
N ILE A 7 21.65 5.97 -4.08
CA ILE A 7 20.49 6.35 -4.89
C ILE A 7 20.92 7.46 -5.83
N ARG A 8 20.91 7.19 -7.15
CA ARG A 8 21.17 8.20 -8.16
C ARG A 8 19.87 8.92 -8.52
N ARG A 9 19.87 10.26 -8.43
CA ARG A 9 18.71 11.07 -8.83
C ARG A 9 18.41 10.89 -10.32
N GLY A 10 17.13 10.89 -10.67
CA GLY A 10 16.64 10.73 -12.04
C GLY A 10 16.65 9.29 -12.57
N THR A 11 17.13 8.31 -11.80
CA THR A 11 17.14 6.88 -12.20
C THR A 11 16.31 6.01 -11.27
N VAL A 12 15.46 6.63 -10.45
CA VAL A 12 14.70 5.95 -9.40
C VAL A 12 13.26 6.46 -9.34
N ALA A 13 12.38 5.60 -8.85
CA ALA A 13 11.03 5.92 -8.43
C ALA A 13 10.82 5.36 -7.01
N ALA A 14 9.93 6.00 -6.25
CA ALA A 14 9.49 5.52 -4.94
C ALA A 14 8.17 4.79 -5.09
N VAL A 15 8.07 3.58 -4.54
CA VAL A 15 6.86 2.75 -4.59
C VAL A 15 6.39 2.51 -3.17
N PHE A 16 5.13 2.84 -2.90
CA PHE A 16 4.46 2.62 -1.61
C PHE A 16 3.38 1.57 -1.81
N ILE A 17 3.48 0.48 -1.07
CA ILE A 17 2.71 -0.74 -1.34
C ILE A 17 1.79 -1.00 -0.16
N ASP A 18 0.50 -1.11 -0.46
CA ASP A 18 -0.57 -1.63 0.41
C ASP A 18 -0.65 -0.91 1.77
N LEU A 19 -0.51 0.40 1.77
CA LEU A 19 -0.67 1.20 2.99
C LEU A 19 -2.15 1.45 3.30
N GLN A 20 -2.94 0.38 3.36
CA GLN A 20 -4.41 0.41 3.43
C GLN A 20 -4.92 0.32 4.88
N GLU A 21 -6.14 0.80 5.10
CA GLU A 21 -6.80 0.85 6.41
C GLU A 21 -7.04 -0.55 7.03
N GLU A 22 -7.07 -1.61 6.21
CA GLU A 22 -7.08 -3.00 6.67
C GLU A 22 -5.98 -3.28 7.71
N HIS A 23 -4.76 -2.78 7.51
CA HIS A 23 -3.66 -3.01 8.45
C HIS A 23 -3.80 -2.29 9.79
N ARG A 24 -4.77 -1.38 9.91
CA ARG A 24 -5.10 -0.65 11.13
C ARG A 24 -6.32 -1.24 11.85
N LYS A 25 -7.28 -1.79 11.09
CA LYS A 25 -8.64 -2.05 11.59
C LYS A 25 -9.09 -3.50 11.44
N ASP A 26 -8.54 -4.23 10.48
CA ASP A 26 -8.89 -5.62 10.26
C ASP A 26 -8.03 -6.54 11.14
N LYS A 27 -8.68 -7.25 12.06
CA LYS A 27 -8.03 -8.21 12.98
C LYS A 27 -7.27 -9.32 12.26
N ARG A 28 -7.62 -9.62 11.01
CA ARG A 28 -6.92 -10.61 10.17
C ARG A 28 -5.54 -10.11 9.74
N TYR A 29 -5.36 -8.79 9.63
CA TYR A 29 -4.25 -8.16 8.92
C TYR A 29 -3.56 -7.03 9.68
N LEU A 30 -3.77 -6.93 11.00
CA LEU A 30 -3.16 -5.86 11.81
C LEU A 30 -1.64 -5.88 11.71
N VAL A 31 -1.08 -4.70 11.52
CA VAL A 31 0.37 -4.46 11.57
C VAL A 31 0.70 -3.75 12.87
N GLU A 32 1.57 -4.37 13.68
CA GLU A 32 2.08 -3.73 14.90
C GLU A 32 2.87 -2.46 14.56
N GLY A 33 2.61 -1.38 15.28
CA GLY A 33 3.29 -0.10 15.05
C GLY A 33 2.94 0.57 13.72
N PHE A 34 1.81 0.22 13.09
CA PHE A 34 1.46 0.74 11.76
C PHE A 34 1.42 2.28 11.69
N ALA A 35 1.00 2.95 12.77
CA ALA A 35 1.02 4.41 12.83
C ALA A 35 2.45 4.99 12.66
N ASP A 36 3.45 4.37 13.29
CA ASP A 36 4.85 4.79 13.16
C ASP A 36 5.40 4.51 11.75
N ILE A 37 4.96 3.41 11.13
CA ILE A 37 5.26 3.10 9.73
C ILE A 37 4.72 4.20 8.82
N LEU A 38 3.45 4.60 8.99
CA LEU A 38 2.82 5.66 8.21
C LEU A 38 3.54 7.00 8.38
N ALA A 39 3.89 7.37 9.62
CA ALA A 39 4.68 8.57 9.89
C ALA A 39 6.03 8.54 9.15
N ASN A 40 6.71 7.38 9.13
CA ASN A 40 7.95 7.20 8.38
C ASN A 40 7.74 7.30 6.86
N VAL A 41 6.67 6.70 6.34
CA VAL A 41 6.30 6.81 4.93
C VAL A 41 6.06 8.25 4.53
N GLN A 42 5.36 9.04 5.33
CA GLN A 42 5.14 10.46 5.03
C GLN A 42 6.48 11.19 4.84
N ARG A 43 7.47 10.94 5.71
CA ARG A 43 8.82 11.53 5.57
C ARG A 43 9.51 11.10 4.27
N LEU A 44 9.36 9.83 3.88
CA LEU A 44 9.91 9.30 2.63
C LEU A 44 9.23 9.89 1.40
N GLN A 45 7.89 10.00 1.41
CA GLN A 45 7.13 10.64 0.34
C GLN A 45 7.54 12.10 0.18
N GLU A 46 7.65 12.85 1.28
CA GLU A 46 8.11 14.23 1.25
C GLU A 46 9.54 14.37 0.73
N ALA A 47 10.44 13.46 1.11
CA ALA A 47 11.79 13.44 0.57
C ALA A 47 11.79 13.15 -0.95
N ALA A 48 10.99 12.18 -1.41
CA ALA A 48 10.87 11.84 -2.82
C ALA A 48 10.33 13.03 -3.63
N ARG A 49 9.24 13.66 -3.17
CA ARG A 49 8.64 14.86 -3.77
C ARG A 49 9.64 16.00 -3.90
N ARG A 50 10.35 16.35 -2.81
CA ARG A 50 11.39 17.40 -2.82
C ARG A 50 12.55 17.11 -3.79
N ASN A 51 12.77 15.85 -4.14
CA ASN A 51 13.85 15.43 -5.03
C ASN A 51 13.35 15.06 -6.44
N PHE A 52 12.09 15.38 -6.77
CA PHE A 52 11.48 15.09 -8.07
C PHE A 52 11.55 13.60 -8.46
N VAL A 53 11.50 12.73 -7.45
CA VAL A 53 11.37 11.28 -7.65
C VAL A 53 9.90 10.99 -7.94
N PRO A 54 9.54 10.22 -8.98
CA PRO A 54 8.17 9.77 -9.18
C PRO A 54 7.68 8.90 -8.02
N LEU A 55 6.45 9.13 -7.57
CA LEU A 55 5.78 8.31 -6.56
C LEU A 55 4.72 7.43 -7.23
N HIS A 56 4.78 6.14 -6.94
CA HIS A 56 3.75 5.17 -7.28
C HIS A 56 3.18 4.57 -6.00
N HIS A 57 1.87 4.42 -5.98
CA HIS A 57 1.13 3.84 -4.88
C HIS A 57 0.43 2.59 -5.39
N TRP A 58 0.43 1.54 -4.60
CA TRP A 58 -0.25 0.30 -4.91
C TRP A 58 -1.28 0.02 -3.82
N ALA A 59 -2.47 -0.39 -4.25
CA ALA A 59 -3.50 -0.93 -3.38
C ALA A 59 -3.86 -2.33 -3.86
N TYR A 60 -3.96 -3.26 -2.91
CA TYR A 60 -4.52 -4.58 -3.15
C TYR A 60 -6.04 -4.48 -3.06
N ILE A 61 -6.75 -4.72 -4.17
CA ILE A 61 -8.21 -4.59 -4.22
C ILE A 61 -8.78 -5.86 -4.85
N VAL A 62 -9.63 -6.55 -4.08
CA VAL A 62 -10.26 -7.78 -4.51
C VAL A 62 -11.69 -7.50 -4.98
N ASP A 63 -11.97 -7.76 -6.25
CA ASP A 63 -13.35 -7.84 -6.75
C ASP A 63 -13.87 -9.26 -6.58
N LEU A 64 -14.74 -9.48 -5.58
CA LEU A 64 -15.30 -10.80 -5.31
C LEU A 64 -16.23 -11.30 -6.42
N ALA A 65 -16.81 -10.40 -7.22
CA ALA A 65 -17.61 -10.79 -8.37
C ALA A 65 -16.75 -11.34 -9.53
N ALA A 66 -15.46 -10.99 -9.55
CA ALA A 66 -14.48 -11.43 -10.53
C ALA A 66 -13.42 -12.39 -9.92
N ALA A 67 -13.76 -13.07 -8.82
CA ALA A 67 -12.85 -13.97 -8.12
C ALA A 67 -12.27 -15.05 -9.06
N ARG A 68 -10.93 -15.18 -9.05
CA ARG A 68 -10.20 -16.14 -9.88
C ARG A 68 -10.15 -17.52 -9.22
N PRO A 69 -9.88 -18.60 -9.99
CA PRO A 69 -9.58 -19.90 -9.41
C PRO A 69 -8.49 -19.79 -8.33
N PHE A 70 -8.65 -20.54 -7.24
CA PHE A 70 -7.78 -20.51 -6.05
C PHE A 70 -7.83 -19.21 -5.24
N HIS A 71 -8.92 -18.44 -5.34
CA HIS A 71 -9.17 -17.32 -4.43
C HIS A 71 -9.14 -17.78 -2.97
N PRO A 72 -8.30 -17.17 -2.11
CA PRO A 72 -8.24 -17.54 -0.70
C PRO A 72 -9.57 -17.30 0.02
N VAL A 73 -10.03 -18.36 0.69
CA VAL A 73 -11.22 -18.35 1.53
C VAL A 73 -10.88 -18.84 2.93
N ASP A 74 -11.65 -18.39 3.91
CA ASP A 74 -11.59 -18.90 5.28
C ASP A 74 -12.32 -20.24 5.44
N GLU A 75 -12.34 -20.77 6.67
CA GLU A 75 -13.02 -22.04 7.00
C GLU A 75 -14.53 -22.01 6.72
N SER A 76 -15.13 -20.83 6.65
CA SER A 76 -16.55 -20.65 6.30
C SER A 76 -16.81 -20.55 4.80
N GLY A 77 -15.76 -20.59 3.97
CA GLY A 77 -15.83 -20.42 2.52
C GLY A 77 -15.99 -18.96 2.09
N LYS A 78 -15.88 -18.00 3.01
CA LYS A 78 -15.89 -16.56 2.67
C LYS A 78 -14.50 -16.11 2.27
N SER A 79 -14.42 -15.04 1.49
CA SER A 79 -13.12 -14.50 1.12
C SER A 79 -12.27 -14.18 2.35
N ALA A 80 -10.99 -14.55 2.29
CA ALA A 80 -10.02 -14.13 3.27
C ALA A 80 -9.84 -12.60 3.30
N PHE A 81 -10.08 -11.91 2.18
CA PHE A 81 -9.84 -10.48 2.01
C PHE A 81 -11.13 -9.65 2.07
N SER A 82 -10.97 -8.34 2.25
CA SER A 82 -12.07 -7.38 2.12
C SER A 82 -12.45 -7.19 0.65
N ASP A 83 -13.74 -6.96 0.37
CA ASP A 83 -14.22 -6.66 -0.98
C ASP A 83 -13.79 -5.26 -1.42
N LYS A 84 -13.71 -5.01 -2.73
CA LYS A 84 -13.35 -3.73 -3.33
C LYS A 84 -14.17 -2.53 -2.84
N ASP A 85 -15.40 -2.76 -2.40
CA ASP A 85 -16.29 -1.70 -1.91
C ASP A 85 -16.16 -1.49 -0.39
N ASP A 86 -15.33 -2.29 0.29
CA ASP A 86 -15.05 -2.13 1.71
C ASP A 86 -14.14 -0.92 1.96
N PRO A 87 -14.52 0.04 2.83
CA PRO A 87 -13.70 1.21 3.14
C PRO A 87 -12.32 0.87 3.72
N LEU A 88 -12.12 -0.35 4.24
CA LEU A 88 -10.82 -0.81 4.72
C LEU A 88 -9.79 -0.97 3.58
N THR A 89 -10.25 -1.17 2.35
CA THR A 89 -9.36 -1.25 1.17
C THR A 89 -8.79 0.12 0.76
N ALA A 90 -9.24 1.22 1.36
CA ALA A 90 -8.69 2.53 1.06
C ALA A 90 -7.24 2.64 1.56
N ILE A 91 -6.38 3.29 0.76
CA ILE A 91 -5.06 3.75 1.24
C ILE A 91 -5.29 4.74 2.40
N CYS A 92 -4.54 4.58 3.48
CA CYS A 92 -4.58 5.45 4.65
C CYS A 92 -4.40 6.92 4.23
N HIS A 93 -5.32 7.78 4.67
CA HIS A 93 -5.41 9.16 4.19
C HIS A 93 -4.11 9.97 4.38
N GLU A 94 -3.33 9.65 5.42
CA GLU A 94 -2.08 10.32 5.78
C GLU A 94 -1.00 10.17 4.70
N VAL A 95 -1.08 9.09 3.91
CA VAL A 95 -0.09 8.68 2.90
C VAL A 95 -0.71 8.52 1.51
N ALA A 96 -1.95 8.97 1.33
CA ALA A 96 -2.67 8.86 0.08
C ALA A 96 -1.93 9.57 -1.08
N PRO A 97 -2.10 9.09 -2.33
CA PRO A 97 -1.56 9.75 -3.51
C PRO A 97 -1.99 11.23 -3.59
N ARG A 98 -1.06 12.11 -3.97
CA ARG A 98 -1.36 13.50 -4.35
C ARG A 98 -1.65 13.63 -5.85
N ASN A 99 -2.18 14.78 -6.27
CA ASN A 99 -2.38 15.09 -7.68
C ASN A 99 -1.10 14.87 -8.50
N GLY A 100 -1.19 14.04 -9.55
CA GLY A 100 -0.08 13.68 -10.42
C GLY A 100 0.73 12.45 -9.96
N GLU A 101 0.44 11.88 -8.78
CA GLU A 101 1.02 10.61 -8.33
C GLU A 101 0.18 9.44 -8.82
N ALA A 102 0.82 8.38 -9.29
CA ALA A 102 0.10 7.23 -9.83
C ALA A 102 -0.39 6.31 -8.71
N MET A 103 -1.64 5.86 -8.80
CA MET A 103 -2.18 4.76 -8.01
C MET A 103 -2.46 3.58 -8.95
N LEU A 104 -1.94 2.41 -8.59
CA LEU A 104 -2.14 1.16 -9.29
C LEU A 104 -2.90 0.18 -8.40
N VAL A 105 -3.80 -0.57 -9.01
CA VAL A 105 -4.55 -1.64 -8.35
C VAL A 105 -3.96 -2.97 -8.77
N LYS A 106 -3.78 -3.88 -7.81
CA LYS A 106 -3.30 -5.24 -8.04
C LYS A 106 -4.22 -6.29 -7.44
#